data_AF-A0AA39Z6Q7-F1
#
_entry.id   AF-A0AA39Z6Q7-F1
#
_cell.length_a   1.000
_cell.length_b   1.000
_cell.length_c   1.000
_cell.angle_alpha   90.00
_cell.angle_beta   90.00
_cell.angle_gamma   90.00
#
_symmetry.space_group_name_H-M   'P 1'
#
loop_
_entity.id
_entity.type
_entity.pdbx_description
1 polymer ?
#
loop_
_entity_poly.entity_id
_entity_poly.type
_entity_poly.pdbx_seq_one_letter_code
_entity_poly.pdbx_strand_id
1 'polypeptide(L)'
;MSTSQPILNLGSASSSPKKTTAHLLPCKIHHTGPVEPTQSFWDPQTSASTSDFKEAYFRGRKLKGKPVALPEGYKGVVAISSSPDQNGEAHAIDLEKDAHGKLEVQAEFDEVVVWGHESLADAGADGYVRSLEEWVGVAGAIHSFDEEDSK
;
A
#
# COMPACT_ATOMS: atom_id res chain seq x y z
N MET A 1 -23.24 17.81 18.68
CA MET A 1 -22.44 16.60 18.37
C MET A 1 -21.10 17.10 17.86
N SER A 2 -20.01 16.88 18.62
CA SER A 2 -18.67 17.36 18.24
C SER A 2 -18.15 16.46 17.11
N THR A 3 -17.99 17.00 15.91
CA THR A 3 -17.38 16.27 14.79
C THR A 3 -15.90 16.12 15.08
N SER A 4 -15.44 14.90 15.34
CA SER A 4 -14.01 14.58 15.46
C SER A 4 -13.30 15.04 14.20
N GLN A 5 -12.35 15.97 14.33
CA GLN A 5 -11.57 16.43 13.20
C GLN A 5 -10.60 15.31 12.74
N PRO A 6 -10.35 15.17 11.42
CA PRO A 6 -9.52 14.10 10.88
C PRO A 6 -8.03 14.32 11.19
N ILE A 7 -7.30 13.26 11.55
CA ILE A 7 -5.86 13.34 11.89
C ILE A 7 -4.99 13.58 10.63
N LEU A 8 -5.43 13.07 9.48
CA LEU A 8 -4.74 13.19 8.20
C LEU A 8 -5.70 13.66 7.11
N ASN A 9 -5.25 14.57 6.25
CA ASN A 9 -6.02 15.05 5.10
C ASN A 9 -5.34 14.61 3.81
N LEU A 10 -6.06 13.80 3.01
CA LEU A 10 -5.63 13.38 1.68
C LEU A 10 -6.03 14.46 0.66
N GLY A 11 -5.04 15.25 0.22
CA GLY A 11 -5.18 16.13 -0.92
C GLY A 11 -5.10 15.33 -2.22
N SER A 12 -6.09 15.50 -3.09
CA SER A 12 -5.97 15.06 -4.49
C SER A 12 -5.11 16.08 -5.23
N ALA A 13 -4.14 15.61 -6.01
CA ALA A 13 -3.55 16.42 -7.07
C ALA A 13 -4.64 16.90 -8.04
N SER A 14 -4.37 17.97 -8.80
CA SER A 14 -5.32 18.53 -9.77
C SER A 14 -5.67 17.61 -10.94
N SER A 15 -4.93 16.50 -11.10
CA SER A 15 -5.21 15.42 -12.04
C SER A 15 -5.60 14.13 -11.32
N SER A 16 -6.41 13.30 -11.97
CA SER A 16 -6.70 11.93 -11.49
C SER A 16 -5.39 11.18 -11.17
N PRO A 17 -5.29 10.49 -10.02
CA PRO A 17 -4.07 9.77 -9.66
C PRO A 17 -3.74 8.67 -10.66
N LYS A 18 -2.44 8.43 -10.88
CA LYS A 18 -1.97 7.38 -11.79
C LYS A 18 -2.22 6.00 -11.18
N LYS A 19 -2.60 5.02 -11.99
CA LYS A 19 -2.64 3.62 -11.56
C LYS A 19 -1.22 3.04 -11.51
N THR A 20 -0.93 2.28 -10.47
CA THR A 20 0.36 1.61 -10.24
C THR A 20 0.16 0.24 -9.61
N THR A 21 1.24 -0.53 -9.47
CA THR A 21 1.29 -1.81 -8.76
C THR A 21 2.23 -1.69 -7.57
N ALA A 22 1.75 -2.06 -6.39
CA ALA A 22 2.60 -2.13 -5.19
C ALA A 22 3.31 -3.50 -5.13
N HIS A 23 4.62 -3.50 -4.92
CA HIS A 23 5.42 -4.72 -4.79
C HIS A 23 6.02 -4.81 -3.38
N LEU A 24 5.68 -5.87 -2.66
CA LEU A 24 6.25 -6.16 -1.36
C LEU A 24 7.36 -7.20 -1.50
N LEU A 25 8.61 -6.77 -1.43
CA LEU A 25 9.78 -7.63 -1.61
C LEU A 25 10.17 -8.33 -0.30
N PRO A 26 10.73 -9.56 -0.35
CA PRO A 26 11.17 -10.31 0.83
C PRO A 26 12.55 -9.84 1.31
N CYS A 27 12.82 -8.53 1.24
CA CYS A 27 14.08 -7.93 1.64
C CYS A 27 13.94 -6.44 1.91
N LYS A 28 14.83 -5.90 2.75
CA LYS A 28 14.93 -4.46 3.00
C LYS A 28 15.86 -3.82 1.97
N ILE A 29 15.40 -2.76 1.33
CA ILE A 29 16.22 -1.87 0.50
C ILE A 29 16.50 -0.62 1.34
N HIS A 30 17.78 -0.27 1.53
CA HIS A 30 18.18 0.90 2.32
C HIS A 30 17.96 2.23 1.60
N HIS A 31 17.94 2.20 0.27
CA HIS A 31 17.70 3.37 -0.55
C HIS A 31 16.20 3.69 -0.63
N THR A 32 15.84 4.93 -0.32
CA THR A 32 14.49 5.47 -0.50
C THR A 32 14.56 6.59 -1.53
N GLY A 33 13.93 6.40 -2.69
CA GLY A 33 13.90 7.38 -3.75
C GLY A 33 13.62 6.74 -5.13
N PRO A 34 13.47 7.55 -6.18
CA PRO A 34 13.31 7.07 -7.55
C PRO A 34 14.51 6.21 -7.99
N VAL A 35 14.24 5.17 -8.78
CA VAL A 35 15.26 4.33 -9.40
C VAL A 35 14.96 4.22 -10.88
N GLU A 36 15.69 4.96 -11.71
CA GLU A 36 15.55 4.93 -13.16
C GLU A 36 16.83 4.44 -13.83
N PRO A 37 16.73 3.60 -14.89
CA PRO A 37 15.52 3.00 -15.45
C PRO A 37 15.08 1.72 -14.69
N THR A 38 13.82 1.62 -14.27
CA THR A 38 13.33 0.43 -13.52
C THR A 38 13.10 -0.79 -14.42
N GLN A 39 12.59 -0.57 -15.63
CA GLN A 39 12.14 -1.63 -16.55
C GLN A 39 13.24 -2.61 -16.96
N SER A 40 14.51 -2.16 -16.99
CA SER A 40 15.64 -3.02 -17.34
C SER A 40 16.08 -3.95 -16.21
N PHE A 41 15.70 -3.66 -14.96
CA PHE A 41 16.17 -4.41 -13.77
C PHE A 41 15.05 -5.08 -12.99
N TRP A 42 13.80 -4.69 -13.26
CA TRP A 42 12.62 -5.22 -12.60
C TRP A 42 11.51 -5.39 -13.64
N ASP A 43 11.31 -6.63 -14.04
CA ASP A 43 10.31 -7.01 -15.04
C ASP A 43 9.51 -8.24 -14.56
N PRO A 44 8.51 -8.06 -13.68
CA PRO A 44 7.61 -9.12 -13.26
C PRO A 44 6.79 -9.69 -14.41
N GLN A 45 7.05 -10.94 -14.77
CA GLN A 45 6.30 -11.65 -15.81
C GLN A 45 5.24 -12.54 -15.19
N THR A 46 4.03 -12.52 -15.76
CA THR A 46 2.96 -13.45 -15.34
C THR A 46 3.25 -14.81 -15.97
N SER A 47 3.24 -15.88 -15.16
CA SER A 47 3.56 -17.21 -15.65
C SER A 47 2.55 -17.68 -16.70
N ALA A 48 3.04 -18.17 -17.84
CA ALA A 48 2.21 -18.62 -18.96
C ALA A 48 1.41 -19.91 -18.67
N SER A 49 1.80 -20.68 -17.66
CA SER A 49 1.13 -21.95 -17.30
C SER A 49 0.00 -21.78 -16.29
N THR A 50 0.02 -20.70 -15.50
CA THR A 50 -0.94 -20.45 -14.43
C THR A 50 -0.92 -18.95 -14.11
N SER A 51 -2.06 -18.26 -14.28
CA SER A 51 -2.22 -16.83 -14.01
C SER A 51 -2.01 -16.43 -12.54
N ASP A 52 -1.86 -17.42 -11.66
CA ASP A 52 -1.95 -17.25 -10.21
C ASP A 52 -0.69 -16.63 -9.59
N PHE A 53 0.41 -16.56 -10.34
CA PHE A 53 1.63 -15.96 -9.84
C PHE A 53 2.50 -15.27 -10.89
N LYS A 54 3.30 -14.33 -10.40
CA LYS A 54 4.32 -13.59 -11.14
C LYS A 54 5.71 -14.14 -10.82
N GLU A 55 6.62 -14.04 -11.76
CA GLU A 55 8.03 -14.38 -11.58
C GLU A 55 8.90 -13.17 -11.94
N ALA A 56 9.93 -12.91 -11.13
CA ALA A 56 10.92 -11.87 -11.36
C ALA A 56 12.27 -12.28 -10.76
N TYR A 57 13.33 -11.62 -11.19
CA TYR A 57 14.66 -11.79 -10.59
C TYR A 57 15.11 -10.47 -10.00
N PHE A 58 15.48 -10.49 -8.72
CA PHE A 58 16.04 -9.32 -8.05
C PHE A 58 17.42 -9.65 -7.51
N ARG A 59 18.44 -8.90 -7.93
CA ARG A 59 19.85 -9.12 -7.53
C ARG A 59 20.31 -10.57 -7.77
N GLY A 60 19.86 -11.18 -8.88
CA GLY A 60 20.18 -12.56 -9.24
C GLY A 60 19.39 -13.63 -8.48
N ARG A 61 18.45 -13.26 -7.60
CA ARG A 61 17.60 -14.20 -6.85
C ARG A 61 16.23 -14.31 -7.49
N LYS A 62 15.76 -15.54 -7.69
CA LYS A 62 14.44 -15.82 -8.22
C LYS A 62 13.36 -15.53 -7.17
N LEU A 63 12.39 -14.71 -7.55
CA LEU A 63 11.24 -14.38 -6.72
C LEU A 63 9.96 -14.89 -7.38
N LYS A 64 9.03 -15.38 -6.55
CA LYS A 64 7.67 -15.72 -6.97
C LYS A 64 6.68 -14.83 -6.23
N GLY A 65 5.87 -14.11 -6.99
CA GLY A 65 4.93 -13.10 -6.49
C GLY A 65 3.50 -13.61 -6.56
N LYS A 66 2.78 -13.55 -5.44
CA LYS A 66 1.32 -13.76 -5.41
C LYS A 66 0.65 -12.37 -5.53
N PRO A 67 -0.13 -12.09 -6.59
CA PRO A 67 -1.00 -10.93 -6.63
C PRO A 67 -2.12 -11.11 -5.60
N VAL A 68 -2.34 -10.10 -4.76
CA VAL A 68 -3.41 -10.06 -3.76
C VAL A 68 -4.24 -8.82 -4.02
N ALA A 69 -5.47 -9.00 -4.47
CA ALA A 69 -6.42 -7.91 -4.66
C ALA A 69 -6.75 -7.27 -3.31
N LEU A 70 -6.98 -5.95 -3.32
CA LEU A 70 -7.52 -5.28 -2.15
C LEU A 70 -8.99 -5.71 -1.93
N PRO A 71 -9.46 -5.75 -0.67
CA PRO A 71 -10.86 -6.08 -0.38
C PRO A 71 -11.84 -5.11 -1.04
N GLU A 72 -13.07 -5.58 -1.26
CA GLU A 72 -14.13 -4.77 -1.86
C GLU A 72 -14.38 -3.50 -1.03
N GLY A 73 -14.53 -2.36 -1.72
CA GLY A 73 -14.70 -1.05 -1.08
C GLY A 73 -13.38 -0.40 -0.60
N TYR A 74 -12.25 -1.09 -0.70
CA TYR A 74 -10.94 -0.55 -0.36
C TYR A 74 -10.13 -0.17 -1.60
N LYS A 75 -9.16 0.72 -1.37
CA LYS A 75 -8.29 1.26 -2.41
C LYS A 75 -6.94 1.61 -1.83
N GLY A 76 -5.88 1.25 -2.55
CA GLY A 76 -4.51 1.56 -2.18
C GLY A 76 -4.12 2.93 -2.67
N VAL A 77 -3.42 3.69 -1.84
CA VAL A 77 -2.89 5.02 -2.19
C VAL A 77 -1.40 5.08 -1.89
N VAL A 78 -0.63 5.67 -2.81
CA VAL A 78 0.75 6.10 -2.58
C VAL A 78 0.69 7.60 -2.37
N ALA A 79 1.01 8.07 -1.17
CA ALA A 79 0.95 9.47 -0.82
C ALA A 79 2.27 9.99 -0.24
N ILE A 80 2.55 11.27 -0.48
CA ILE A 80 3.74 11.96 0.03
C ILE A 80 3.26 13.09 0.95
N SER A 81 3.95 13.31 2.08
CA SER A 81 3.66 14.45 2.96
C SER A 81 3.96 15.75 2.23
N SER A 82 3.01 16.69 2.24
CA SER A 82 3.19 18.02 1.67
C SER A 82 3.83 19.01 2.64
N SER A 83 4.28 18.57 3.81
CA SER A 83 5.04 19.42 4.74
C SER A 83 6.44 19.70 4.18
N PRO A 84 6.87 20.97 4.08
CA PRO A 84 8.26 21.27 3.77
C PRO A 84 9.08 20.99 5.03
N ASP A 85 9.68 19.81 5.14
CA ASP A 85 10.87 19.60 5.99
C ASP A 85 11.48 18.21 5.70
N GLN A 86 12.41 18.20 4.73
CA GLN A 86 13.48 17.21 4.69
C GLN A 86 14.81 17.94 4.74
N ASN A 87 15.13 18.47 5.92
CA ASN A 87 16.51 18.69 6.35
C ASN A 87 16.57 18.65 7.88
N GLY A 88 16.59 17.44 8.44
CA GLY A 88 17.45 17.07 9.57
C GLY A 88 17.48 17.86 10.87
N GLU A 89 16.55 18.78 11.19
CA GLU A 89 16.53 19.45 12.49
C GLU A 89 15.12 19.41 13.11
N ALA A 90 15.04 18.84 14.31
CA ALA A 90 13.83 18.81 15.12
C ALA A 90 13.49 20.24 15.57
N HIS A 91 12.67 20.94 14.80
CA HIS A 91 12.12 22.23 15.20
C HIS A 91 10.79 22.06 15.91
N ALA A 92 10.67 22.81 17.01
CA ALA A 92 9.62 22.78 17.99
C ALA A 92 8.22 22.78 17.36
N ILE A 93 7.39 21.86 17.86
CA ILE A 93 5.93 21.87 17.73
C ILE A 93 5.39 23.21 18.22
N ASP A 94 5.10 24.10 17.28
CA ASP A 94 4.24 25.25 17.47
C ASP A 94 2.80 24.74 17.61
N LEU A 95 2.28 24.73 18.84
CA LEU A 95 1.03 24.10 19.26
C LEU A 95 -0.24 24.87 18.81
N GLU A 96 -0.14 25.83 17.89
CA GLU A 96 -1.25 26.73 17.54
C GLU A 96 -1.65 26.76 16.05
N LYS A 97 -1.19 25.81 15.24
CA LYS A 97 -1.80 25.56 13.92
C LYS A 97 -2.42 24.19 13.90
N ASP A 98 -3.63 24.10 13.35
CA ASP A 98 -4.33 22.89 12.94
C ASP A 98 -3.48 22.10 11.92
N ALA A 99 -2.37 21.52 12.40
CA ALA A 99 -1.33 20.87 11.62
C ALA A 99 -1.74 19.43 11.34
N HIS A 100 -2.92 19.27 10.71
CA HIS A 100 -3.29 18.00 10.11
C HIS A 100 -2.19 17.63 9.11
N GLY A 101 -1.63 16.42 9.24
CA GLY A 101 -0.66 15.92 8.28
C GLY A 101 -1.31 15.88 6.90
N LYS A 102 -0.92 16.80 6.02
CA LYS A 102 -1.44 16.88 4.66
C LYS A 102 -0.64 15.93 3.77
N LEU A 103 -1.33 14.99 3.15
CA LEU A 103 -0.78 13.98 2.27
C LEU A 103 -1.27 14.24 0.85
N GLU A 104 -0.38 14.26 -0.13
CA GLU A 104 -0.74 14.36 -1.55
C GLU A 104 -0.71 12.98 -2.19
N VAL A 105 -1.82 12.57 -2.81
CA VAL A 105 -1.94 11.28 -3.49
C VAL A 105 -1.24 11.33 -4.84
N GLN A 106 -0.21 10.51 -5.00
CA GLN A 106 0.60 10.43 -6.23
C GLN A 106 0.12 9.33 -7.17
N ALA A 107 -0.32 8.20 -6.60
CA ALA A 107 -0.74 7.04 -7.34
C ALA A 107 -1.70 6.16 -6.53
N GLU A 108 -2.38 5.28 -7.22
CA GLU A 108 -3.37 4.36 -6.66
C GLU A 108 -3.14 2.95 -7.19
N PHE A 109 -3.45 1.96 -6.36
CA PHE A 109 -3.33 0.56 -6.73
C PHE A 109 -4.51 -0.24 -6.19
N ASP A 110 -4.89 -1.27 -6.93
CA ASP A 110 -6.02 -2.14 -6.60
C ASP A 110 -5.55 -3.53 -6.13
N GLU A 111 -4.24 -3.80 -6.24
CA GLU A 111 -3.59 -5.03 -5.79
C GLU A 111 -2.19 -4.77 -5.23
N VAL A 112 -1.73 -5.69 -4.38
CA VAL A 112 -0.35 -5.78 -3.90
C VAL A 112 0.22 -7.12 -4.37
N VAL A 113 1.43 -7.11 -4.94
CA VAL A 113 2.15 -8.35 -5.25
C VAL A 113 3.09 -8.67 -4.09
N VAL A 114 2.80 -9.76 -3.38
CA VAL A 114 3.62 -10.27 -2.27
C VAL A 114 4.63 -11.26 -2.80
N TRP A 115 5.93 -10.93 -2.68
CA TRP A 115 7.02 -11.72 -3.24
C TRP A 115 7.68 -12.63 -2.20
N GLY A 116 7.82 -13.91 -2.53
CA GLY A 116 8.61 -14.89 -1.79
C GLY A 116 9.89 -15.29 -2.53
N HIS A 117 10.89 -15.77 -1.79
CA HIS A 117 12.14 -16.28 -2.36
C HIS A 117 11.97 -17.71 -2.83
N GLU A 118 12.08 -17.95 -4.15
CA GLU A 118 11.94 -19.26 -4.84
C GLU A 118 10.60 -20.01 -4.65
N SER A 119 9.83 -19.70 -3.61
CA SER A 119 8.50 -20.20 -3.31
C SER A 119 7.47 -19.08 -3.35
N LEU A 120 6.21 -19.44 -3.59
CA LEU A 120 5.10 -18.52 -3.41
C LEU A 120 4.91 -18.22 -1.92
N ALA A 121 4.39 -17.03 -1.63
CA ALA A 121 3.88 -16.73 -0.30
C ALA A 121 2.77 -17.74 0.04
N ASP A 122 2.92 -18.43 1.16
CA ASP A 122 1.89 -19.35 1.65
C ASP A 122 0.69 -18.52 2.11
N ALA A 123 -0.43 -18.62 1.40
CA ALA A 123 -1.63 -17.87 1.73
C ALA A 123 -2.16 -18.14 3.15
N GLY A 124 -1.91 -19.33 3.71
CA GLY A 124 -2.33 -19.69 5.06
C GLY A 124 -1.41 -19.20 6.19
N ALA A 125 -0.22 -18.70 5.86
CA ALA A 125 0.79 -18.32 6.86
C ALA A 125 1.39 -16.92 6.64
N ASP A 126 1.34 -16.37 5.43
CA ASP A 126 1.89 -15.05 5.13
C ASP A 126 1.04 -13.94 5.75
N GLY A 127 1.67 -13.16 6.63
CA GLY A 127 0.98 -12.12 7.39
C GLY A 127 0.35 -11.02 6.53
N TYR A 128 0.92 -10.70 5.36
CA TYR A 128 0.37 -9.66 4.48
C TYR A 128 -0.82 -10.17 3.69
N VAL A 129 -0.71 -11.39 3.16
CA VAL A 129 -1.80 -12.06 2.45
C VAL A 129 -3.01 -12.19 3.38
N ARG A 130 -2.81 -12.75 4.58
CA ARG A 130 -3.90 -12.91 5.56
C ARG A 130 -4.45 -11.59 6.06
N SER A 131 -3.61 -10.56 6.18
CA SER A 131 -4.11 -9.23 6.57
C SER A 131 -5.10 -8.70 5.54
N LEU A 132 -4.78 -8.82 4.25
CA LEU A 132 -5.64 -8.35 3.17
C LEU A 132 -6.87 -9.26 2.98
N GLU A 133 -6.69 -10.57 2.95
CA GLU A 133 -7.77 -11.52 2.64
C GLU A 133 -8.71 -11.80 3.83
N GLU A 134 -8.20 -11.77 5.07
CA GLU A 134 -8.97 -12.14 6.28
C GLU A 134 -9.20 -10.94 7.20
N TRP A 135 -8.12 -10.27 7.64
CA TRP A 135 -8.19 -9.32 8.75
C TRP A 135 -9.07 -8.10 8.44
N VAL A 136 -9.00 -7.55 7.23
CA VAL A 136 -9.82 -6.40 6.84
C VAL A 136 -11.31 -6.72 6.97
N GLY A 137 -11.74 -7.91 6.54
CA GLY A 137 -13.13 -8.36 6.68
C GLY A 137 -13.53 -8.56 8.14
N VAL A 138 -12.66 -9.17 8.95
CA VAL A 138 -12.88 -9.36 10.39
C VAL A 138 -13.00 -8.02 11.11
N ALA A 139 -12.11 -7.08 10.83
CA ALA A 139 -12.16 -5.73 11.41
C ALA A 139 -13.46 -5.01 11.02
N GLY A 140 -13.89 -5.15 9.76
CA GLY A 140 -15.19 -4.64 9.29
C GLY A 140 -16.36 -5.19 10.10
N ALA A 141 -16.40 -6.51 10.34
CA ALA A 141 -17.48 -7.15 11.11
C ALA A 141 -17.47 -6.80 12.61
N ILE A 142 -16.29 -6.60 13.22
CA ILE A 142 -16.18 -6.18 14.63
C ILE A 142 -16.67 -4.75 14.82
N HIS A 143 -16.44 -3.89 13.82
CA HIS A 143 -16.71 -2.46 13.90
C HIS A 143 -17.96 -2.02 13.14
N SER A 144 -18.72 -2.94 12.55
CA SER A 144 -20.02 -2.65 11.98
C SER A 144 -21.04 -2.36 13.08
N PHE A 145 -21.88 -1.36 12.88
CA PHE A 145 -23.06 -1.15 13.71
C PHE A 145 -24.19 -2.02 13.19
N ASP A 146 -25.00 -2.58 14.09
CA ASP A 146 -26.24 -3.24 13.70
C ASP A 146 -27.14 -2.20 13.01
N GLU A 147 -27.59 -2.47 11.80
CA GLU A 147 -28.63 -1.66 11.19
C GLU A 147 -29.90 -1.90 12.02
N GLU A 148 -30.36 -0.88 12.75
CA GLU A 148 -31.69 -0.92 13.36
C GLU A 148 -32.68 -1.19 12.23
N ASP A 149 -33.28 -2.39 12.24
CA ASP A 149 -34.38 -2.77 11.37
C ASP A 149 -35.44 -1.66 11.41
N SER A 150 -35.43 -0.80 10.40
CA SER A 150 -36.46 0.19 10.19
C SER A 150 -37.77 -0.56 9.99
N LYS A 151 -38.60 -0.60 11.03
CA LYS A 151 -39.90 -1.24 11.07
C LYS A 151 -40.99 -0.21 11.23
#